data_AF-A0A1C5MHP5-F1
#
_entry.id   AF-A0A1C5MHP5-F1
#
_cell.length_a   1.000
_cell.length_b   1.000
_cell.length_c   1.000
_cell.angle_alpha   90.00
_cell.angle_beta   90.00
_cell.angle_gamma   90.00
#
_symmetry.space_group_name_H-M   'P 1'
#
loop_
_entity.id
_entity.type
_entity.pdbx_description
1 polymer ?
#
loop_
_entity_poly.entity_id
_entity_poly.type
_entity_poly.pdbx_seq_one_letter_code
_entity_poly.pdbx_strand_id
1 'polypeptide(L)'
;MRRKLAALLLCLLLVFQLSPVPSGAAETVYFTAVNKNVLTLSDDTMPFWSGGYLYVPSTIFTGVGRDLGVSYYPNIARQTVLLYVDKTVYSSLVFDLNKDYAIDNEGNLYFQKPIQRGGVIFLPISLIARCFGLLYSTVEVDRGYLVWVRNPDMDMEERYFADAAKSRMDYEYNQYLRNQSAEEDIAPEETEPSTVTGQRIYLCVEAADPERVKSLLDILDRYDAHAAFYCTEAFLREGGDLLRRMTATGQAIGLAVDAAADRPVTEQLETGNRLLSQAASVKTRLAWIENAGEESVSAAEAAGFCPLDPDLDRAAYPLSSTGAADTLLQRVTSRGGEVTVWLGDGANAAGLGTFLSAAEAADDRCLAMTETVS
;
A
#
# COMPACT_ATOMS: atom_id res chain seq x y z
N MET A 1 -55.24 12.29 38.82
CA MET A 1 -54.32 11.14 38.68
C MET A 1 -54.33 10.49 37.28
N ARG A 2 -55.49 10.27 36.64
CA ARG A 2 -55.59 9.58 35.33
C ARG A 2 -54.81 10.22 34.16
N ARG A 3 -54.73 11.55 34.08
CA ARG A 3 -53.99 12.25 32.99
C ARG A 3 -52.46 12.13 33.11
N LYS A 4 -51.92 12.05 34.34
CA LYS A 4 -50.48 11.84 34.58
C LYS A 4 -50.07 10.40 34.28
N LEU A 5 -50.95 9.44 34.56
CA LEU A 5 -50.78 8.04 34.19
C LEU A 5 -50.79 7.83 32.67
N ALA A 6 -51.71 8.49 31.95
CA ALA A 6 -51.76 8.43 30.49
C ALA A 6 -50.50 9.03 29.83
N ALA A 7 -49.99 10.15 30.36
CA ALA A 7 -48.76 10.75 29.86
C ALA A 7 -47.53 9.87 30.12
N LEU A 8 -47.46 9.21 31.28
CA LEU A 8 -46.37 8.30 31.60
C LEU A 8 -46.37 7.05 30.70
N LEU A 9 -47.57 6.55 30.36
CA LEU A 9 -47.76 5.40 29.47
C LEU A 9 -47.41 5.73 28.02
N LEU A 10 -47.73 6.96 27.57
CA LEU A 10 -47.31 7.48 26.26
C LEU A 10 -45.79 7.70 26.18
N CYS A 11 -45.16 8.21 27.24
CA CYS A 11 -43.70 8.32 27.30
C CYS A 11 -43.03 6.93 27.29
N LEU A 12 -43.57 5.96 28.01
CA LEU A 12 -43.07 4.57 27.99
C LEU A 12 -43.21 3.92 26.61
N LEU A 13 -44.32 4.16 25.89
CA LEU A 13 -44.51 3.69 24.52
C LEU A 13 -43.56 4.35 23.52
N LEU A 14 -43.27 5.65 23.68
CA LEU A 14 -42.29 6.37 22.86
C LEU A 14 -40.86 5.86 23.10
N VAL A 15 -40.51 5.55 24.35
CA VAL A 15 -39.19 4.95 24.69
C VAL A 15 -39.07 3.53 24.13
N PHE A 16 -40.16 2.76 24.08
CA PHE A 16 -40.17 1.43 23.46
C PHE A 16 -40.10 1.47 21.92
N GLN A 17 -40.61 2.53 21.29
CA GLN A 17 -40.48 2.77 19.84
C GLN A 17 -39.10 3.31 19.43
N LEU A 18 -38.35 3.85 20.39
CA LEU A 18 -36.95 4.29 20.24
C LEU A 18 -35.95 3.22 20.67
N SER A 19 -36.41 2.02 21.01
CA SER A 19 -35.53 0.87 21.20
C SER A 19 -34.94 0.52 19.83
N PRO A 20 -33.61 0.53 19.65
CA PRO A 20 -33.02 0.08 18.41
C PRO A 20 -33.52 -1.34 18.16
N VAL A 21 -34.24 -1.54 17.05
CA VAL A 21 -34.47 -2.87 16.53
C VAL A 21 -33.07 -3.46 16.36
N PRO A 22 -32.75 -4.62 16.97
CA PRO A 22 -31.51 -5.30 16.65
C PRO A 22 -31.60 -5.66 15.17
N SER A 23 -31.01 -4.83 14.33
CA SER A 23 -30.72 -5.10 12.94
C SER A 23 -29.61 -6.14 12.91
N GLY A 24 -29.93 -7.35 13.36
CA GLY A 24 -29.17 -8.55 13.06
C GLY A 24 -29.49 -9.00 11.64
N ALA A 25 -29.32 -8.11 10.67
CA ALA A 25 -29.02 -8.58 9.33
C ALA A 25 -27.61 -9.15 9.46
N ALA A 26 -27.49 -10.48 9.46
CA ALA A 26 -26.19 -11.10 9.23
C ALA A 26 -25.62 -10.42 7.97
N GLU A 27 -24.47 -9.77 8.11
CA GLU A 27 -23.85 -9.02 7.02
C GLU A 27 -23.73 -9.99 5.83
N THR A 28 -24.45 -9.67 4.75
CA THR A 28 -24.53 -10.59 3.61
C THR A 28 -23.16 -10.64 2.97
N VAL A 29 -22.56 -11.82 2.96
CA VAL A 29 -21.19 -12.00 2.48
C VAL A 29 -21.14 -11.94 0.95
N TYR A 30 -20.22 -11.12 0.43
CA TYR A 30 -19.91 -11.04 -1.00
C TYR A 30 -18.50 -11.54 -1.27
N PHE A 31 -18.38 -12.75 -1.81
CA PHE A 31 -17.13 -13.22 -2.40
C PHE A 31 -16.84 -12.42 -3.66
N THR A 32 -15.55 -12.20 -3.95
CA THR A 32 -15.12 -11.56 -5.19
C THR A 32 -14.24 -12.51 -5.97
N ALA A 33 -14.45 -12.61 -7.28
CA ALA A 33 -13.55 -13.32 -8.18
C ALA A 33 -13.19 -12.46 -9.39
N VAL A 34 -11.94 -12.58 -9.81
CA VAL A 34 -11.41 -11.99 -11.03
C VAL A 34 -10.93 -13.10 -11.96
N ASN A 35 -11.52 -13.19 -13.15
CA ASN A 35 -11.28 -14.29 -14.08
C ASN A 35 -11.43 -15.65 -13.39
N LYS A 36 -10.35 -16.43 -13.18
CA LYS A 36 -10.42 -17.74 -12.52
C LYS A 36 -10.09 -17.71 -11.03
N ASN A 37 -9.76 -16.54 -10.48
CA ASN A 37 -9.20 -16.39 -9.15
C ASN A 37 -10.26 -15.84 -8.19
N VAL A 38 -10.60 -16.61 -7.16
CA VAL A 38 -11.37 -16.10 -6.01
C VAL A 38 -10.42 -15.33 -5.09
N LEU A 39 -10.78 -14.09 -4.77
CA LEU A 39 -9.99 -13.21 -3.91
C LEU A 39 -10.27 -13.50 -2.44
N THR A 40 -9.36 -13.05 -1.58
CA THR A 40 -9.51 -13.15 -0.13
C THR A 40 -10.74 -12.40 0.35
N LEU A 41 -11.50 -13.04 1.24
CA LEU A 41 -12.69 -12.44 1.85
C LEU A 41 -12.29 -11.61 3.08
N SER A 42 -12.71 -10.35 3.11
CA SER A 42 -12.49 -9.41 4.23
C SER A 42 -13.53 -8.30 4.19
N ASP A 43 -13.92 -7.78 5.36
CA ASP A 43 -14.90 -6.68 5.49
C ASP A 43 -14.41 -5.37 4.83
N ASP A 44 -13.10 -5.15 4.79
CA ASP A 44 -12.49 -3.96 4.18
C ASP A 44 -12.61 -3.91 2.66
N THR A 45 -12.75 -5.09 2.03
CA THR A 45 -12.76 -5.23 0.57
C THR A 45 -14.07 -5.83 0.05
N MET A 46 -15.01 -6.13 0.93
CA MET A 46 -16.27 -6.76 0.55
C MET A 46 -17.09 -5.83 -0.36
N PRO A 47 -17.51 -6.28 -1.56
CA PRO A 47 -18.40 -5.52 -2.41
C PRO A 47 -19.72 -5.21 -1.71
N PHE A 48 -20.33 -4.09 -2.10
CA PHE A 48 -21.62 -3.69 -1.55
C PHE A 48 -22.46 -2.91 -2.56
N TRP A 49 -23.77 -2.89 -2.33
CA TRP A 49 -24.69 -2.08 -3.11
C TRP A 49 -24.85 -0.71 -2.49
N SER A 50 -24.71 0.33 -3.30
CA SER A 50 -24.98 1.71 -2.90
C SER A 50 -25.58 2.49 -4.06
N GLY A 51 -26.65 3.24 -3.81
CA GLY A 51 -27.32 4.03 -4.85
C GLY A 51 -27.79 3.22 -6.07
N GLY A 52 -28.08 1.92 -5.90
CA GLY A 52 -28.49 1.01 -6.98
C GLY A 52 -27.34 0.48 -7.84
N TYR A 53 -26.09 0.77 -7.49
CA TYR A 53 -24.90 0.25 -8.18
C TYR A 53 -24.12 -0.69 -7.25
N LEU A 54 -23.56 -1.74 -7.84
CA LEU A 54 -22.61 -2.60 -7.15
C LEU A 54 -21.23 -1.93 -7.18
N TYR A 55 -20.66 -1.77 -5.99
CA TYR A 55 -19.34 -1.22 -5.79
C TYR A 55 -18.36 -2.34 -5.43
N VAL A 56 -17.23 -2.37 -6.12
CA VAL A 56 -16.15 -3.33 -5.90
C VAL A 56 -14.89 -2.59 -5.45
N PRO A 57 -14.03 -3.20 -4.64
CA PRO A 57 -12.83 -2.54 -4.16
C PRO A 57 -11.85 -2.32 -5.34
N SER A 58 -11.12 -1.21 -5.33
CA SER A 58 -10.15 -0.90 -6.40
C SER A 58 -9.01 -1.91 -6.48
N THR A 59 -8.78 -2.68 -5.41
CA THR A 59 -7.81 -3.77 -5.36
C THR A 59 -8.08 -4.88 -6.36
N ILE A 60 -9.30 -5.00 -6.91
CA ILE A 60 -9.56 -5.97 -8.00
C ILE A 60 -8.83 -5.63 -9.31
N PHE A 61 -8.26 -4.43 -9.45
CA PHE A 61 -7.48 -4.00 -10.61
C PHE A 61 -5.97 -4.03 -10.35
N THR A 62 -5.53 -4.56 -9.20
CA THR A 62 -4.12 -4.70 -8.82
C THR A 62 -3.76 -6.18 -8.63
N GLY A 63 -2.46 -6.50 -8.60
CA GLY A 63 -1.99 -7.88 -8.43
C GLY A 63 -2.57 -8.85 -9.48
N VAL A 64 -3.22 -9.92 -9.02
CA VAL A 64 -3.95 -10.90 -9.88
C VAL A 64 -5.08 -10.26 -10.70
N GLY A 65 -5.54 -9.08 -10.28
CA GLY A 65 -6.51 -8.26 -10.99
C GLY A 65 -6.02 -7.65 -12.30
N ARG A 66 -4.69 -7.57 -12.49
CA ARG A 66 -4.08 -7.07 -13.74
C ARG A 66 -4.46 -7.90 -14.96
N ASP A 67 -4.90 -9.15 -14.76
CA ASP A 67 -5.40 -10.03 -15.82
C ASP A 67 -6.69 -9.50 -16.47
N LEU A 68 -7.38 -8.54 -15.84
CA LEU A 68 -8.49 -7.81 -16.46
C LEU A 68 -8.03 -6.88 -17.60
N GLY A 69 -6.72 -6.62 -17.68
CA GLY A 69 -6.13 -5.70 -18.64
C GLY A 69 -6.45 -4.22 -18.36
N VAL A 70 -7.07 -3.91 -17.22
CA VAL A 70 -7.35 -2.54 -16.77
C VAL A 70 -6.29 -2.14 -15.75
N SER A 71 -5.51 -1.12 -16.08
CA SER A 71 -4.52 -0.52 -15.20
C SER A 71 -5.19 0.45 -14.22
N TYR A 72 -4.82 0.36 -12.95
CA TYR A 72 -5.25 1.26 -11.89
C TYR A 72 -4.12 2.15 -11.41
N TYR A 73 -4.34 3.46 -11.42
CA TYR A 73 -3.36 4.47 -11.02
C TYR A 73 -4.02 5.50 -10.10
N PRO A 74 -3.82 5.40 -8.77
CA PRO A 74 -4.27 6.42 -7.83
C PRO A 74 -3.28 7.60 -7.82
N ASN A 75 -3.81 8.81 -7.80
CA ASN A 75 -3.07 10.04 -7.59
C ASN A 75 -3.56 10.70 -6.31
N ILE A 76 -2.79 10.52 -5.24
CA ILE A 76 -3.12 10.98 -3.88
C ILE A 76 -3.12 12.51 -3.84
N ALA A 77 -2.11 13.16 -4.44
CA ALA A 77 -2.00 14.62 -4.44
C ALA A 77 -3.20 15.30 -5.10
N ARG A 78 -3.71 14.73 -6.19
CA ARG A 78 -4.88 15.25 -6.92
C ARG A 78 -6.20 14.65 -6.46
N GLN A 79 -6.18 13.73 -5.50
CA GLN A 79 -7.36 12.98 -5.04
C GLN A 79 -8.14 12.38 -6.21
N THR A 80 -7.44 11.77 -7.16
CA THR A 80 -8.03 11.16 -8.35
C THR A 80 -7.57 9.73 -8.52
N VAL A 81 -8.37 8.92 -9.21
CA VAL A 81 -8.05 7.57 -9.63
C VAL A 81 -8.23 7.49 -11.14
N LEU A 82 -7.18 7.08 -11.84
CA LEU A 82 -7.22 6.79 -13.26
C LEU A 82 -7.30 5.28 -13.47
N LEU A 83 -8.33 4.85 -14.20
CA LEU A 83 -8.40 3.53 -14.82
C LEU A 83 -8.16 3.69 -16.32
N TYR A 84 -7.37 2.81 -16.93
CA TYR A 84 -7.19 2.81 -18.38
C TYR A 84 -6.80 1.44 -18.91
N VAL A 85 -7.01 1.24 -20.21
CA VAL A 85 -6.59 0.03 -20.94
C VAL A 85 -5.54 0.44 -21.98
N ASP A 86 -4.43 -0.27 -22.02
CA ASP A 86 -3.42 -0.10 -23.08
C ASP A 86 -3.76 -1.03 -24.26
N LYS A 87 -4.81 -0.66 -25.00
CA LYS A 87 -5.27 -1.35 -26.23
C LYS A 87 -5.29 -0.35 -27.38
N THR A 88 -5.46 -0.85 -28.61
CA THR A 88 -5.53 -0.05 -29.85
C THR A 88 -6.56 1.08 -29.82
N VAL A 89 -7.60 0.96 -28.99
CA VAL A 89 -8.51 2.05 -28.65
C VAL A 89 -8.20 2.49 -27.21
N TYR A 90 -7.58 3.65 -27.07
CA TYR A 90 -7.32 4.24 -25.76
C TYR A 90 -8.67 4.55 -25.09
N SER A 91 -8.93 3.89 -23.96
CA SER A 91 -10.11 4.16 -23.12
C SER A 91 -9.61 4.42 -21.70
N SER A 92 -10.06 5.51 -21.09
CA SER A 92 -9.75 5.83 -19.70
C SER A 92 -10.96 6.32 -18.94
N LEU A 93 -10.93 6.16 -17.62
CA LEU A 93 -11.89 6.73 -16.68
C LEU A 93 -11.10 7.36 -15.53
N VAL A 94 -11.32 8.65 -15.32
CA VAL A 94 -10.80 9.37 -14.16
C VAL A 94 -11.93 9.60 -13.18
N PHE A 95 -11.79 9.02 -11.99
CA PHE A 95 -12.63 9.31 -10.84
C PHE A 95 -11.94 10.37 -9.99
N ASP A 96 -12.63 11.46 -9.70
CA ASP A 96 -12.16 12.47 -8.75
C ASP A 96 -12.87 12.22 -7.41
N LEU A 97 -12.11 11.93 -6.36
CA LEU A 97 -12.64 11.57 -5.03
C LEU A 97 -13.40 12.74 -4.38
N ASN A 98 -13.08 13.98 -4.79
CA ASN A 98 -13.75 15.17 -4.30
C ASN A 98 -15.00 15.54 -5.12
N LYS A 99 -15.25 14.85 -6.22
CA LYS A 99 -16.40 15.11 -7.10
C LYS A 99 -17.34 13.92 -7.14
N ASP A 100 -18.55 14.18 -7.62
CA ASP A 100 -19.60 13.16 -7.68
C ASP A 100 -19.71 12.54 -9.09
N TYR A 101 -18.65 12.67 -9.90
CA TYR A 101 -18.61 12.13 -11.26
C TYR A 101 -17.24 11.57 -11.63
N ALA A 102 -17.26 10.64 -12.58
CA ALA A 102 -16.11 10.20 -13.36
C ALA A 102 -16.15 10.83 -14.75
N ILE A 103 -14.99 10.98 -15.38
CA ILE A 103 -14.85 11.48 -16.74
C ILE A 103 -14.04 10.50 -17.58
N ASP A 104 -14.48 10.22 -18.81
CA ASP A 104 -13.70 9.42 -19.75
C ASP A 104 -12.76 10.28 -20.61
N ASN A 105 -11.96 9.63 -21.47
CA ASN A 105 -11.07 10.30 -22.41
C ASN A 105 -11.79 11.10 -23.52
N GLU A 106 -13.09 10.89 -23.72
CA GLU A 106 -13.92 11.67 -24.66
C GLU A 106 -14.57 12.89 -23.98
N GLY A 107 -14.43 13.02 -22.66
CA GLY A 107 -15.01 14.09 -21.86
C GLY A 107 -16.45 13.82 -21.41
N ASN A 108 -16.98 12.60 -21.59
CA ASN A 108 -18.30 12.24 -21.10
C ASN A 108 -18.27 12.12 -19.57
N LEU A 109 -19.32 12.64 -18.92
CA LEU A 109 -19.45 12.64 -17.47
C LEU A 109 -20.38 11.51 -16.99
N TYR A 110 -19.97 10.82 -15.94
CA TYR A 110 -20.73 9.74 -15.32
C TYR A 110 -20.91 10.01 -13.83
N PHE A 111 -22.15 10.24 -13.38
CA PHE A 111 -22.48 10.61 -12.00
C PHE A 111 -22.56 9.40 -11.06
N GLN A 112 -21.46 8.66 -10.97
CA GLN A 112 -21.29 7.53 -10.07
C GLN A 112 -20.02 7.77 -9.28
N LYS A 113 -20.20 8.31 -8.08
CA LYS A 113 -19.12 8.75 -7.19
C LYS A 113 -18.30 7.55 -6.67
N PRO A 114 -16.95 7.63 -6.65
CA PRO A 114 -16.13 6.66 -5.94
C PRO A 114 -16.35 6.75 -4.41
N ILE A 115 -16.47 5.63 -3.72
CA ILE A 115 -16.73 5.60 -2.26
C ILE A 115 -15.46 5.17 -1.54
N GLN A 116 -15.05 5.87 -0.48
CA GLN A 116 -13.91 5.45 0.34
C GLN A 116 -14.41 4.84 1.65
N ARG A 117 -13.97 3.60 1.95
CA ARG A 117 -14.27 2.87 3.19
C ARG A 117 -12.99 2.16 3.64
N GLY A 118 -12.58 2.35 4.90
CA GLY A 118 -11.40 1.67 5.45
C GLY A 118 -10.10 1.93 4.66
N GLY A 119 -9.93 3.13 4.08
CA GLY A 119 -8.78 3.45 3.22
C GLY A 119 -8.85 2.86 1.80
N VAL A 120 -9.81 1.98 1.50
CA VAL A 120 -10.03 1.38 0.18
C VAL A 120 -11.00 2.24 -0.63
N ILE A 121 -10.68 2.44 -1.90
CA ILE A 121 -11.55 3.13 -2.87
C ILE A 121 -12.42 2.09 -3.55
N PHE A 122 -13.72 2.24 -3.44
CA PHE A 122 -14.73 1.40 -4.06
C PHE A 122 -15.28 2.08 -5.31
N LEU A 123 -15.35 1.33 -6.41
CA LEU A 123 -15.67 1.85 -7.72
C LEU A 123 -16.90 1.13 -8.31
N PRO A 124 -17.73 1.85 -9.10
CA PRO A 124 -18.96 1.28 -9.67
C PRO A 124 -18.62 0.32 -10.81
N ILE A 125 -18.73 -0.99 -10.57
CA ILE A 125 -18.29 -2.00 -11.54
C ILE A 125 -19.08 -1.95 -12.85
N SER A 126 -20.35 -1.55 -12.80
CA SER A 126 -21.19 -1.42 -14.00
C SER A 126 -20.65 -0.41 -15.01
N LEU A 127 -20.11 0.73 -14.55
CA LEU A 127 -19.50 1.74 -15.42
C LEU A 127 -18.16 1.26 -15.97
N ILE A 128 -17.32 0.68 -15.10
CA ILE A 128 -16.02 0.15 -15.49
C ILE A 128 -16.19 -0.95 -16.54
N ALA A 129 -17.08 -1.90 -16.31
CA ALA A 129 -17.38 -2.99 -17.23
C ALA A 129 -17.84 -2.46 -18.60
N ARG A 130 -18.72 -1.46 -18.60
CA ARG A 130 -19.16 -0.80 -19.83
C ARG A 130 -18.02 -0.11 -20.58
N CYS A 131 -17.18 0.66 -19.88
CA CYS A 131 -16.12 1.45 -20.52
C CYS A 131 -14.93 0.60 -20.99
N PHE A 132 -14.65 -0.52 -20.33
CA PHE A 132 -13.49 -1.36 -20.65
C PHE A 132 -13.83 -2.71 -21.27
N GLY A 133 -15.12 -2.98 -21.52
CA GLY A 133 -15.60 -4.21 -22.14
C GLY A 133 -15.41 -5.44 -21.25
N LEU A 134 -15.52 -5.28 -19.93
CA LEU A 134 -15.53 -6.41 -18.98
C LEU A 134 -16.96 -6.92 -18.81
N LEU A 135 -17.07 -8.15 -18.31
CA LEU A 135 -18.33 -8.72 -17.84
C LEU A 135 -18.29 -8.79 -16.32
N TYR A 136 -19.43 -8.58 -15.68
CA TYR A 136 -19.58 -8.86 -14.25
C TYR A 136 -20.93 -9.52 -13.98
N SER A 137 -20.98 -10.35 -12.95
CA SER A 137 -22.22 -10.96 -12.48
C SER A 137 -22.23 -11.17 -10.97
N THR A 138 -23.44 -11.33 -10.43
CA THR A 138 -23.68 -11.65 -9.02
C THR A 138 -24.42 -12.97 -8.94
N VAL A 139 -23.76 -14.01 -8.45
CA VAL A 139 -24.31 -15.37 -8.38
C VAL A 139 -24.60 -15.71 -6.93
N GLU A 140 -25.80 -16.20 -6.63
CA GLU A 140 -26.12 -16.70 -5.28
C GLU A 140 -25.37 -18.02 -5.01
N VAL A 141 -24.73 -18.09 -3.84
CA VAL A 141 -23.94 -19.24 -3.38
C VAL A 141 -24.29 -19.57 -1.93
N ASP A 142 -23.90 -20.75 -1.45
CA ASP A 142 -24.31 -21.28 -0.13
C ASP A 142 -24.08 -20.31 1.05
N ARG A 143 -23.09 -19.43 0.96
CA ARG A 143 -22.69 -18.50 2.02
C ARG A 143 -22.79 -17.03 1.61
N GLY A 144 -23.68 -16.68 0.69
CA GLY A 144 -23.92 -15.30 0.26
C GLY A 144 -23.94 -15.16 -1.26
N TYR A 145 -23.18 -14.21 -1.79
CA TYR A 145 -23.10 -13.97 -3.24
C TYR A 145 -21.65 -13.98 -3.72
N LEU A 146 -21.45 -14.41 -4.96
CA LEU A 146 -20.19 -14.29 -5.69
C LEU A 146 -20.31 -13.17 -6.72
N VAL A 147 -19.53 -12.10 -6.52
CA VAL A 147 -19.29 -11.05 -7.51
C VAL A 147 -18.16 -11.51 -8.41
N TRP A 148 -18.49 -11.85 -9.65
CA TRP A 148 -17.51 -12.36 -10.61
C TRP A 148 -17.25 -11.36 -11.72
N VAL A 149 -16.06 -10.76 -11.74
CA VAL A 149 -15.59 -9.84 -12.78
C VAL A 149 -14.64 -10.57 -13.72
N ARG A 150 -14.86 -10.48 -15.04
CA ARG A 150 -14.14 -11.29 -16.01
C ARG A 150 -13.99 -10.62 -17.37
N ASN A 151 -12.99 -11.08 -18.12
CA ASN A 151 -12.82 -10.71 -19.53
C ASN A 151 -13.85 -11.46 -20.41
N PRO A 152 -14.25 -10.90 -21.57
CA PRO A 152 -15.28 -11.49 -22.42
C PRO A 152 -14.85 -12.78 -23.12
N ASP A 153 -13.55 -13.09 -23.16
CA ASP A 153 -12.99 -14.34 -23.68
C ASP A 153 -13.08 -15.51 -22.69
N MET A 154 -13.50 -15.25 -21.44
CA MET A 154 -13.85 -16.28 -20.47
C MET A 154 -15.21 -16.92 -20.81
N ASP A 155 -15.19 -17.87 -21.75
CA ASP A 155 -16.34 -18.67 -22.16
C ASP A 155 -16.67 -19.76 -21.11
N MET A 156 -17.22 -19.31 -19.99
CA MET A 156 -17.64 -20.17 -18.87
C MET A 156 -18.93 -19.63 -18.25
N GLU A 157 -19.88 -20.52 -18.03
CA GLU A 157 -21.16 -20.18 -17.40
C GLU A 157 -20.96 -19.81 -15.92
N GLU A 158 -21.73 -18.83 -15.45
CA GLU A 158 -21.63 -18.26 -14.10
C GLU A 158 -21.87 -19.29 -13.00
N ARG A 159 -22.89 -20.14 -13.17
CA ARG A 159 -23.18 -21.21 -12.21
C ARG A 159 -22.07 -22.25 -12.19
N TYR A 160 -21.55 -22.62 -13.35
CA TYR A 160 -20.44 -23.58 -13.45
C TYR A 160 -19.17 -23.06 -12.74
N PHE A 161 -18.82 -21.78 -12.95
CA PHE A 161 -17.70 -21.17 -12.25
C PHE A 161 -17.93 -21.15 -10.72
N ALA A 162 -19.11 -20.73 -10.27
CA ALA A 162 -19.44 -20.68 -8.85
C ALA A 162 -19.34 -22.08 -8.20
N ASP A 163 -19.83 -23.12 -8.87
CA ASP A 163 -19.74 -24.50 -8.40
C ASP A 163 -18.29 -24.99 -8.33
N ALA A 164 -17.47 -24.69 -9.35
CA ALA A 164 -16.04 -25.03 -9.37
C ALA A 164 -15.23 -24.27 -8.30
N ALA A 165 -15.64 -23.03 -7.99
CA ALA A 165 -15.00 -22.18 -7.00
C ALA A 165 -15.41 -22.51 -5.55
N LYS A 166 -16.41 -23.39 -5.35
CA LYS A 166 -17.01 -23.67 -4.03
C LYS A 166 -15.99 -23.98 -2.95
N SER A 167 -15.07 -24.91 -3.19
CA SER A 167 -14.04 -25.26 -2.19
C SER A 167 -13.11 -24.10 -1.85
N ARG A 168 -12.83 -23.21 -2.81
CA ARG A 168 -12.03 -22.02 -2.55
C ARG A 168 -12.81 -20.97 -1.77
N MET A 169 -14.08 -20.74 -2.10
CA MET A 169 -14.96 -19.85 -1.33
C MET A 169 -15.16 -20.34 0.11
N ASP A 170 -15.37 -21.64 0.30
CA ASP A 170 -15.43 -22.24 1.64
C ASP A 170 -14.12 -22.05 2.41
N TYR A 171 -12.96 -22.17 1.75
CA TYR A 171 -11.68 -21.88 2.38
C TYR A 171 -11.60 -20.41 2.84
N GLU A 172 -11.88 -19.45 1.95
CA GLU A 172 -11.83 -18.02 2.29
C GLU A 172 -12.82 -17.65 3.39
N TYR A 173 -14.03 -18.22 3.36
CA TYR A 173 -15.03 -18.00 4.39
C TYR A 173 -14.61 -18.55 5.75
N ASN A 174 -14.00 -19.73 5.79
CA ASN A 174 -13.51 -20.28 7.06
C ASN A 174 -12.33 -19.48 7.61
N GLN A 175 -11.47 -18.92 6.75
CA GLN A 175 -10.43 -17.99 7.18
C GLN A 175 -11.04 -16.69 7.72
N TYR A 176 -12.03 -16.14 7.02
CA TYR A 176 -12.79 -14.97 7.46
C TYR A 176 -13.44 -15.18 8.84
N LEU A 177 -14.12 -16.31 9.05
CA LEU A 177 -14.70 -16.63 10.36
C LEU A 177 -13.66 -16.82 11.46
N ARG A 178 -12.50 -17.41 11.16
CA ARG A 178 -11.40 -17.54 12.13
C ARG A 178 -10.87 -16.18 12.55
N ASN A 179 -10.78 -15.25 11.61
CA ASN A 179 -10.37 -13.89 11.89
C ASN A 179 -11.44 -13.17 12.74
N GLN A 180 -12.73 -13.33 12.43
CA GLN A 180 -13.82 -12.77 13.24
C GLN A 180 -13.94 -13.39 14.64
N SER A 181 -13.72 -14.70 14.78
CA SER A 181 -13.81 -15.37 16.10
C SER A 181 -12.57 -15.14 16.98
N ALA A 182 -11.43 -14.77 16.39
CA ALA A 182 -10.31 -14.19 17.13
C ALA A 182 -10.61 -12.77 17.65
N GLU A 183 -11.54 -12.05 17.00
CA GLU A 183 -12.00 -10.72 17.39
C GLU A 183 -13.15 -10.73 18.42
N GLU A 184 -13.98 -11.78 18.50
CA GLU A 184 -15.14 -11.85 19.43
C GLU A 184 -14.84 -12.34 20.87
N ASP A 185 -13.70 -12.98 21.15
CA ASP A 185 -13.37 -13.53 22.50
C ASP A 185 -12.66 -12.53 23.44
N ILE A 186 -12.72 -11.22 23.13
CA ILE A 186 -12.03 -10.17 23.89
C ILE A 186 -12.95 -8.97 24.13
N ALA A 187 -13.26 -8.69 25.39
CA ALA A 187 -13.80 -7.41 25.84
C ALA A 187 -13.08 -6.96 27.12
N PRO A 188 -12.77 -5.67 27.26
CA PRO A 188 -12.03 -4.80 26.35
C PRO A 188 -10.56 -4.72 26.79
N GLU A 189 -9.64 -5.09 25.92
CA GLU A 189 -8.26 -4.62 25.99
C GLU A 189 -7.84 -4.33 24.55
N GLU A 190 -7.37 -3.10 24.30
CA GLU A 190 -6.99 -2.61 22.97
C GLU A 190 -6.04 -3.61 22.30
N THR A 191 -6.48 -4.31 21.26
CA THR A 191 -5.55 -4.92 20.31
C THR A 191 -6.15 -5.02 18.91
N GLU A 192 -5.44 -4.37 17.98
CA GLU A 192 -5.68 -4.10 16.57
C GLU A 192 -5.40 -5.32 15.64
N PRO A 193 -5.73 -5.24 14.34
CA PRO A 193 -6.29 -6.32 13.52
C PRO A 193 -5.25 -7.14 12.74
N SER A 194 -5.63 -8.37 12.39
CA SER A 194 -4.82 -9.24 11.52
C SER A 194 -5.11 -8.99 10.02
N THR A 195 -4.52 -7.94 9.45
CA THR A 195 -4.31 -7.80 7.99
C THR A 195 -3.09 -8.64 7.58
N VAL A 196 -2.55 -8.56 6.36
CA VAL A 196 -1.17 -9.05 6.18
C VAL A 196 -0.32 -8.18 7.09
N THR A 197 0.03 -8.69 8.27
CA THR A 197 0.18 -7.93 9.52
C THR A 197 1.47 -7.12 9.61
N GLY A 198 2.11 -6.87 8.48
CA GLY A 198 3.37 -6.19 8.41
C GLY A 198 3.31 -4.84 7.73
N GLN A 199 3.71 -3.81 8.44
CA GLN A 199 4.11 -2.55 7.86
C GLN A 199 5.26 -2.75 6.86
N ARG A 200 5.22 -2.01 5.74
CA ARG A 200 6.33 -1.99 4.79
C ARG A 200 7.25 -0.84 5.14
N ILE A 201 8.49 -1.17 5.48
CA ILE A 201 9.45 -0.21 6.01
C ILE A 201 10.59 -0.06 5.00
N TYR A 202 10.83 1.16 4.54
CA TYR A 202 11.97 1.50 3.67
C TYR A 202 13.03 2.20 4.48
N LEU A 203 14.00 1.43 4.99
CA LEU A 203 15.13 1.97 5.74
C LEU A 203 16.14 2.58 4.77
N CYS A 204 16.44 3.86 4.96
CA CYS A 204 17.39 4.61 4.17
C CYS A 204 18.57 5.02 5.04
N VAL A 205 19.78 4.63 4.64
CA VAL A 205 21.02 4.90 5.39
C VAL A 205 22.02 5.61 4.51
N GLU A 206 22.79 6.52 5.09
CA GLU A 206 23.96 7.06 4.41
C GLU A 206 25.08 6.01 4.39
N ALA A 207 25.72 5.84 3.24
CA ALA A 207 26.86 4.96 3.05
C ALA A 207 28.13 5.80 2.80
N ALA A 208 28.87 6.04 3.88
CA ALA A 208 30.15 6.75 3.87
C ALA A 208 31.31 5.86 4.37
N ASP A 209 31.09 5.10 5.45
CA ASP A 209 32.11 4.23 6.06
C ASP A 209 31.94 2.75 5.60
N PRO A 210 32.92 2.17 4.89
CA PRO A 210 32.87 0.79 4.42
C PRO A 210 32.69 -0.27 5.51
N GLU A 211 33.33 -0.13 6.67
CA GLU A 211 33.24 -1.14 7.72
C GLU A 211 31.85 -1.15 8.38
N ARG A 212 31.27 0.04 8.62
CA ARG A 212 29.89 0.17 9.06
C ARG A 212 28.92 -0.41 8.04
N VAL A 213 29.04 -0.03 6.77
CA VAL A 213 28.16 -0.52 5.69
C VAL A 213 28.22 -2.05 5.58
N LYS A 214 29.41 -2.63 5.60
CA LYS A 214 29.60 -4.09 5.61
C LYS A 214 28.88 -4.75 6.78
N SER A 215 29.03 -4.18 7.98
CA SER A 215 28.39 -4.70 9.18
C SER A 215 26.86 -4.61 9.12
N LEU A 216 26.30 -3.58 8.49
CA LEU A 216 24.85 -3.46 8.27
C LEU A 216 24.36 -4.49 7.24
N LEU A 217 25.09 -4.70 6.14
CA LEU A 217 24.76 -5.73 5.14
C LEU A 217 24.79 -7.15 5.74
N ASP A 218 25.76 -7.45 6.62
CA ASP A 218 25.82 -8.74 7.32
C ASP A 218 24.60 -9.00 8.21
N ILE A 219 23.99 -7.94 8.75
CA ILE A 219 22.76 -8.03 9.54
C ILE A 219 21.54 -8.17 8.62
N LEU A 220 21.45 -7.38 7.55
CA LEU A 220 20.36 -7.48 6.57
C LEU A 220 20.28 -8.88 5.95
N ASP A 221 21.42 -9.47 5.57
CA ASP A 221 21.49 -10.83 5.03
C ASP A 221 21.01 -11.89 6.05
N ARG A 222 21.19 -11.65 7.36
CA ARG A 222 20.74 -12.57 8.41
C ARG A 222 19.22 -12.63 8.56
N TYR A 223 18.55 -11.51 8.32
CA TYR A 223 17.11 -11.35 8.49
C TYR A 223 16.35 -11.37 7.14
N ASP A 224 17.03 -11.69 6.03
CA ASP A 224 16.46 -11.64 4.68
C ASP A 224 15.77 -10.28 4.38
N ALA A 225 16.43 -9.20 4.84
CA ALA A 225 15.89 -7.85 4.82
C ALA A 225 16.61 -6.96 3.80
N HIS A 226 15.91 -5.92 3.35
CA HIS A 226 16.46 -4.96 2.40
C HIS A 226 16.36 -3.51 2.90
N ALA A 227 17.28 -2.68 2.43
CA ALA A 227 17.40 -1.26 2.73
C ALA A 227 17.90 -0.48 1.50
N ALA A 228 17.87 0.85 1.59
CA ALA A 228 18.45 1.76 0.62
C ALA A 228 19.72 2.41 1.19
N PHE A 229 20.84 2.27 0.48
CA PHE A 229 22.12 2.86 0.82
C PHE A 229 22.41 4.06 -0.07
N TYR A 230 22.41 5.26 0.51
CA TYR A 230 22.72 6.50 -0.17
C TYR A 230 24.23 6.75 -0.09
N CYS A 231 24.93 6.44 -1.16
CA CYS A 231 26.38 6.41 -1.21
C CYS A 231 26.97 7.80 -1.45
N THR A 232 27.91 8.20 -0.59
CA THR A 232 28.71 9.40 -0.81
C THR A 232 29.70 9.20 -1.95
N GLU A 233 30.20 10.28 -2.54
CA GLU A 233 31.18 10.18 -3.63
C GLU A 233 32.46 9.42 -3.20
N ALA A 234 32.92 9.62 -1.97
CA ALA A 234 34.08 8.92 -1.42
C ALA A 234 33.83 7.40 -1.37
N PHE A 235 32.67 6.99 -0.85
CA PHE A 235 32.29 5.58 -0.80
C PHE A 235 32.16 4.97 -2.21
N LEU A 236 31.63 5.70 -3.18
CA LEU A 236 31.52 5.23 -4.57
C LEU A 236 32.88 4.95 -5.23
N ARG A 237 33.94 5.65 -4.80
CA ARG A 237 35.31 5.47 -5.32
C ARG A 237 36.02 4.26 -4.71
N GLU A 238 35.77 3.98 -3.43
CA GLU A 238 36.56 3.03 -2.65
C GLU A 238 35.80 1.73 -2.32
N GLY A 239 34.47 1.78 -2.24
CA GLY A 239 33.58 0.70 -1.79
C GLY A 239 33.12 -0.27 -2.86
N GLY A 240 33.88 -0.47 -3.95
CA GLY A 240 33.43 -1.22 -5.13
C GLY A 240 32.94 -2.65 -4.85
N ASP A 241 33.58 -3.38 -3.94
CA ASP A 241 33.14 -4.73 -3.54
C ASP A 241 31.77 -4.71 -2.84
N LEU A 242 31.55 -3.71 -1.97
CA LEU A 242 30.29 -3.55 -1.25
C LEU A 242 29.16 -3.13 -2.19
N LEU A 243 29.42 -2.27 -3.17
CA LEU A 243 28.43 -1.88 -4.19
C LEU A 243 27.97 -3.07 -5.03
N ARG A 244 28.89 -3.96 -5.40
CA ARG A 244 28.56 -5.21 -6.10
C ARG A 244 27.76 -6.16 -5.21
N ARG A 245 28.11 -6.26 -3.92
CA ARG A 245 27.33 -7.03 -2.94
C ARG A 245 25.91 -6.50 -2.81
N MET A 246 25.74 -5.19 -2.61
CA MET A 246 24.43 -4.54 -2.54
C MET A 246 23.56 -4.88 -3.76
N THR A 247 24.14 -4.79 -4.97
CA THR A 247 23.45 -5.14 -6.21
C THR A 247 23.05 -6.62 -6.23
N ALA A 248 23.95 -7.52 -5.81
CA ALA A 248 23.71 -8.96 -5.81
C ALA A 248 22.68 -9.40 -4.75
N THR A 249 22.60 -8.72 -3.61
CA THR A 249 21.66 -9.02 -2.52
C THR A 249 20.38 -8.19 -2.58
N GLY A 250 20.14 -7.46 -3.68
CA GLY A 250 18.88 -6.74 -3.91
C GLY A 250 18.70 -5.48 -3.06
N GLN A 251 19.78 -4.92 -2.52
CA GLN A 251 19.73 -3.66 -1.79
C GLN A 251 19.55 -2.49 -2.78
N ALA A 252 18.80 -1.47 -2.38
CA ALA A 252 18.68 -0.26 -3.18
C ALA A 252 19.94 0.61 -3.00
N ILE A 253 20.40 1.21 -4.09
CA ILE A 253 21.56 2.11 -4.08
C ILE A 253 21.08 3.48 -4.52
N GLY A 254 21.32 4.50 -3.69
CA GLY A 254 21.08 5.91 -3.99
C GLY A 254 22.37 6.71 -3.95
N LEU A 255 22.30 7.97 -4.39
CA LEU A 255 23.42 8.91 -4.37
C LEU A 255 23.22 9.93 -3.26
N ALA A 256 24.20 10.07 -2.36
CA ALA A 256 24.23 11.15 -1.36
C ALA A 256 25.07 12.31 -1.90
N VAL A 257 24.47 13.50 -1.97
CA VAL A 257 25.09 14.74 -2.46
C VAL A 257 24.77 15.89 -1.51
N ASP A 258 25.54 16.98 -1.58
CA ASP A 258 25.38 18.13 -0.69
C ASP A 258 25.12 19.40 -1.51
N ALA A 259 23.98 20.04 -1.30
CA ALA A 259 23.61 21.28 -1.98
C ALA A 259 24.45 22.49 -1.51
N ALA A 260 25.13 22.40 -0.36
CA ALA A 260 26.04 23.44 0.12
C ALA A 260 27.44 23.36 -0.50
N ALA A 261 27.75 22.31 -1.26
CA ALA A 261 29.04 22.16 -1.93
C ALA A 261 29.22 23.18 -3.08
N ASP A 262 30.48 23.47 -3.43
CA ASP A 262 30.86 24.46 -4.45
C ASP A 262 30.61 23.99 -5.91
N ARG A 263 29.61 23.12 -6.12
CA ARG A 263 29.23 22.60 -7.44
C ARG A 263 27.74 22.21 -7.48
N PRO A 264 27.06 22.34 -8.64
CA PRO A 264 25.64 22.05 -8.76
C PRO A 264 25.29 20.62 -8.38
N VAL A 265 24.15 20.43 -7.71
CA VAL A 265 23.63 19.10 -7.31
C VAL A 265 23.53 18.14 -8.49
N THR A 266 23.11 18.61 -9.66
CA THR A 266 23.02 17.79 -10.88
C THR A 266 24.37 17.23 -11.31
N GLU A 267 25.44 18.02 -11.25
CA GLU A 267 26.81 17.58 -11.56
C GLU A 267 27.29 16.52 -10.56
N GLN A 268 26.94 16.67 -9.28
CA GLN A 268 27.27 15.70 -8.24
C GLN A 268 26.58 14.37 -8.50
N LEU A 269 25.28 14.39 -8.82
CA LEU A 269 24.49 13.20 -9.12
C LEU A 269 24.97 12.48 -10.39
N GLU A 270 25.28 13.21 -11.45
CA GLU A 270 25.87 12.63 -12.67
C GLU A 270 27.24 12.00 -12.40
N THR A 271 28.07 12.68 -11.61
CA THR A 271 29.38 12.16 -11.18
C THR A 271 29.21 10.89 -10.34
N GLY A 272 28.28 10.88 -9.39
CA GLY A 272 27.95 9.71 -8.58
C GLY A 272 27.52 8.52 -9.43
N ASN A 273 26.59 8.73 -10.37
CA ASN A 273 26.14 7.67 -11.28
C ASN A 273 27.25 7.14 -12.19
N ARG A 274 28.18 8.00 -12.64
CA ARG A 274 29.35 7.57 -13.40
C ARG A 274 30.25 6.65 -12.56
N LEU A 275 30.51 7.01 -11.30
CA LEU A 275 31.31 6.19 -10.38
C LEU A 275 30.61 4.87 -10.06
N LEU A 276 29.31 4.90 -9.77
CA LEU A 276 28.49 3.70 -9.52
C LEU A 276 28.51 2.75 -10.73
N SER A 277 28.33 3.28 -11.93
CA SER A 277 28.38 2.50 -13.16
C SER A 277 29.77 1.89 -13.40
N GLN A 278 30.85 2.57 -13.01
CA GLN A 278 32.21 2.02 -13.09
C GLN A 278 32.45 0.91 -12.06
N ALA A 279 31.92 1.06 -10.85
CA ALA A 279 32.15 0.13 -9.74
C ALA A 279 31.27 -1.14 -9.83
N ALA A 280 30.01 -0.99 -10.24
CA ALA A 280 29.00 -2.06 -10.15
C ALA A 280 28.16 -2.24 -11.43
N SER A 281 28.43 -1.50 -12.51
CA SER A 281 27.68 -1.59 -13.78
C SER A 281 26.17 -1.30 -13.66
N VAL A 282 25.78 -0.54 -12.63
CA VAL A 282 24.41 -0.10 -12.38
C VAL A 282 24.32 1.44 -12.37
N LYS A 283 23.12 1.96 -12.55
CA LYS A 283 22.78 3.37 -12.40
C LYS A 283 21.54 3.46 -11.51
N THR A 284 21.36 4.60 -10.87
CA THR A 284 20.21 4.86 -9.99
C THR A 284 19.66 6.26 -10.22
N ARG A 285 18.36 6.43 -10.00
CA ARG A 285 17.72 7.74 -9.89
C ARG A 285 17.51 8.17 -8.45
N LEU A 286 17.68 7.29 -7.47
CA LEU A 286 17.51 7.62 -6.06
C LEU A 286 18.58 8.63 -5.60
N ALA A 287 18.16 9.73 -5.00
CA ALA A 287 19.05 10.79 -4.54
C ALA A 287 18.70 11.24 -3.11
N TRP A 288 19.71 11.46 -2.28
CA TRP A 288 19.60 12.18 -1.02
C TRP A 288 20.40 13.47 -1.17
N ILE A 289 19.75 14.61 -0.96
CA ILE A 289 20.36 15.93 -1.12
C ILE A 289 20.46 16.55 0.27
N GLU A 290 21.65 16.55 0.84
CA GLU A 290 21.93 17.25 2.08
C GLU A 290 21.85 18.77 1.87
N ASN A 291 21.41 19.50 2.89
CA ASN A 291 21.23 20.96 2.84
C ASN A 291 20.32 21.43 1.68
N ALA A 292 19.36 20.59 1.28
CA ALA A 292 18.48 20.86 0.16
C ALA A 292 17.64 22.13 0.34
N GLY A 293 17.56 22.92 -0.72
CA GLY A 293 16.53 23.93 -0.95
C GLY A 293 15.65 23.58 -2.16
N GLU A 294 14.53 24.28 -2.34
CA GLU A 294 13.58 24.06 -3.44
C GLU A 294 14.25 24.03 -4.82
N GLU A 295 15.24 24.90 -5.05
CA GLU A 295 16.00 24.96 -6.31
C GLU A 295 16.81 23.68 -6.55
N SER A 296 17.49 23.16 -5.53
CA SER A 296 18.31 21.94 -5.66
C SER A 296 17.45 20.69 -5.89
N VAL A 297 16.29 20.60 -5.23
CA VAL A 297 15.34 19.49 -5.41
C VAL A 297 14.76 19.55 -6.82
N SER A 298 14.26 20.72 -7.23
CA SER A 298 13.69 20.93 -8.57
C SER A 298 14.70 20.64 -9.68
N ALA A 299 15.98 21.01 -9.48
CA ALA A 299 17.04 20.74 -10.44
C ALA A 299 17.33 19.23 -10.57
N ALA A 300 17.32 18.50 -9.45
CA ALA A 300 17.49 17.04 -9.45
C ALA A 300 16.32 16.33 -10.12
N GLU A 301 15.08 16.72 -9.83
CA GLU A 301 13.86 16.18 -10.47
C GLU A 301 13.83 16.47 -11.97
N ALA A 302 14.18 17.69 -12.39
CA ALA A 302 14.27 18.06 -13.80
C ALA A 302 15.34 17.25 -14.54
N ALA A 303 16.40 16.80 -13.85
CA ALA A 303 17.41 15.89 -14.37
C ALA A 303 16.97 14.41 -14.34
N GLY A 304 15.76 14.10 -13.86
CA GLY A 304 15.17 12.77 -13.83
C GLY A 304 15.61 11.92 -12.63
N PHE A 305 16.16 12.55 -11.59
CA PHE A 305 16.41 11.90 -10.31
C PHE A 305 15.15 11.96 -9.42
N CYS A 306 15.15 11.11 -8.40
CA CYS A 306 14.12 10.98 -7.40
C CYS A 306 14.73 11.34 -6.03
N PRO A 307 14.68 12.62 -5.63
CA PRO A 307 15.09 13.05 -4.30
C PRO A 307 14.23 12.36 -3.25
N LEU A 308 14.87 11.83 -2.21
CA LEU A 308 14.22 11.19 -1.08
C LEU A 308 13.52 12.24 -0.21
N ASP A 309 12.21 12.09 -0.02
CA ASP A 309 11.41 12.80 0.99
C ASP A 309 10.93 11.79 2.07
N PRO A 310 11.66 11.62 3.18
CA PRO A 310 11.36 10.56 4.15
C PRO A 310 10.21 10.95 5.10
N ASP A 311 9.29 10.01 5.38
CA ASP A 311 8.22 10.18 6.39
C ASP A 311 8.78 10.45 7.79
N LEU A 312 9.95 9.86 8.07
CA LEU A 312 10.66 9.94 9.34
C LEU A 312 12.13 10.25 9.11
N ASP A 313 12.53 11.50 9.37
CA ASP A 313 13.94 11.85 9.54
C ASP A 313 14.44 11.50 10.95
N ARG A 314 15.40 10.58 11.01
CA ARG A 314 16.04 10.09 12.23
C ARG A 314 17.56 10.18 12.21
N ALA A 315 18.13 11.00 11.33
CA ALA A 315 19.58 11.25 11.32
C ALA A 315 20.10 11.72 12.69
N ALA A 316 19.33 12.57 13.40
CA ALA A 316 19.70 13.05 14.73
C ALA A 316 19.55 12.04 15.88
N TYR A 317 19.04 10.82 15.60
CA TYR A 317 18.71 9.83 16.62
C TYR A 317 19.22 8.45 16.22
N PRO A 318 20.49 8.15 16.53
CA PRO A 318 21.19 6.95 16.08
C PRO A 318 20.47 5.64 16.44
N LEU A 319 20.23 4.80 15.43
CA LEU A 319 19.74 3.42 15.61
C LEU A 319 20.89 2.53 16.13
N SER A 320 21.16 2.66 17.43
CA SER A 320 22.39 2.18 18.07
C SER A 320 22.18 1.25 19.26
N SER A 321 20.94 1.14 19.74
CA SER A 321 20.57 0.38 20.94
C SER A 321 19.16 -0.18 20.82
N THR A 322 18.80 -1.11 21.71
CA THR A 322 17.44 -1.67 21.82
C THR A 322 16.38 -0.58 22.02
N GLY A 323 16.60 0.36 22.94
CA GLY A 323 15.63 1.44 23.16
C GLY A 323 15.44 2.36 21.95
N ALA A 324 16.49 2.57 21.15
CA ALA A 324 16.38 3.32 19.89
C ALA A 324 15.58 2.53 18.83
N ALA A 325 15.76 1.21 18.77
CA ALA A 325 14.99 0.33 17.89
C ALA A 325 13.51 0.29 18.27
N ASP A 326 13.19 0.12 19.56
CA ASP A 326 11.80 0.12 20.05
C ASP A 326 11.10 1.45 19.76
N THR A 327 11.80 2.56 20.01
CA THR A 327 11.28 3.91 19.73
C THR A 327 11.03 4.12 18.24
N LEU A 328 11.92 3.60 17.38
CA LEU A 328 11.74 3.67 15.93
C LEU A 328 10.54 2.82 15.50
N LEU A 329 10.44 1.58 15.97
CA LEU A 329 9.35 0.67 15.63
C LEU A 329 7.99 1.26 16.02
N GLN A 330 7.83 1.79 17.24
CA GLN A 330 6.61 2.48 17.67
C GLN A 330 6.21 3.66 16.77
N ARG A 331 7.19 4.40 16.23
CA ARG A 331 6.94 5.54 15.34
C ARG A 331 6.58 5.11 13.94
N VAL A 332 7.12 3.99 13.49
CA VAL A 332 6.79 3.37 12.21
C VAL A 332 5.37 2.82 12.34
N THR A 333 5.09 1.94 13.31
CA THR A 333 3.78 1.27 13.49
C THR A 333 2.62 2.22 13.71
N SER A 334 2.83 3.38 14.37
CA SER A 334 1.78 4.38 14.57
C SER A 334 1.33 5.11 13.29
N ARG A 335 2.01 4.95 12.15
CA ARG A 335 1.67 5.62 10.88
C ARG A 335 0.84 4.76 9.93
N GLY A 336 0.91 3.43 10.05
CA GLY A 336 0.24 2.47 9.15
C GLY A 336 0.76 2.53 7.70
N GLY A 337 0.73 1.39 6.99
CA GLY A 337 1.06 1.34 5.55
C GLY A 337 2.55 1.30 5.20
N GLU A 338 2.97 2.07 4.20
CA GLU A 338 4.37 2.18 3.76
C GLU A 338 5.04 3.36 4.47
N VAL A 339 6.21 3.14 5.09
CA VAL A 339 6.94 4.20 5.80
C VAL A 339 8.40 4.22 5.37
N THR A 340 8.85 5.40 4.95
CA THR A 340 10.24 5.66 4.60
C THR A 340 10.98 6.35 5.74
N VAL A 341 12.10 5.78 6.16
CA VAL A 341 12.87 6.25 7.32
C VAL A 341 14.29 6.61 6.89
N TRP A 342 14.67 7.87 7.07
CA TRP A 342 16.06 8.30 6.93
C TRP A 342 16.81 8.15 8.26
N LEU A 343 17.84 7.29 8.29
CA LEU A 343 18.64 7.01 9.48
C LEU A 343 19.98 7.75 9.49
N GLY A 344 20.35 8.42 8.38
CA GLY A 344 21.66 9.04 8.22
C GLY A 344 22.82 8.05 8.42
N ASP A 345 23.87 8.49 9.11
CA ASP A 345 25.04 7.69 9.44
C ASP A 345 24.97 7.00 10.81
N GLY A 346 23.91 7.25 11.59
CA GLY A 346 23.78 6.85 12.99
C GLY A 346 23.37 5.39 13.24
N ALA A 347 23.15 4.58 12.19
CA ALA A 347 22.77 3.18 12.34
C ALA A 347 23.99 2.25 12.51
N ASN A 348 23.93 1.35 13.50
CA ASN A 348 24.93 0.29 13.70
C ASN A 348 24.30 -1.11 13.67
N ALA A 349 25.14 -2.15 13.59
CA ALA A 349 24.70 -3.54 13.48
C ALA A 349 23.82 -4.02 14.65
N ALA A 350 24.09 -3.56 15.88
CA ALA A 350 23.33 -3.96 17.06
C ALA A 350 21.93 -3.34 17.11
N GLY A 351 21.82 -2.04 16.80
CA GLY A 351 20.55 -1.34 16.71
C GLY A 351 19.71 -1.84 15.55
N LEU A 352 20.31 -2.00 14.37
CA LEU A 352 19.62 -2.56 13.21
C LEU A 352 19.14 -3.99 13.46
N GLY A 353 19.98 -4.85 14.04
CA GLY A 353 19.60 -6.23 14.34
C GLY A 353 18.47 -6.34 15.36
N THR A 354 18.45 -5.45 16.36
CA THR A 354 17.32 -5.38 17.31
C THR A 354 16.04 -4.90 16.61
N PHE A 355 16.15 -3.89 15.75
CA PHE A 355 15.02 -3.38 15.00
C PHE A 355 14.41 -4.43 14.07
N LEU A 356 15.24 -5.12 13.27
CA LEU A 356 14.77 -6.14 12.35
C LEU A 356 14.13 -7.33 13.07
N SER A 357 14.70 -7.75 14.20
CA SER A 357 14.08 -8.79 15.04
C SER A 357 12.70 -8.37 15.57
N ALA A 358 12.54 -7.10 15.95
CA ALA A 358 11.27 -6.59 16.46
C ALA A 358 10.25 -6.36 15.33
N ALA A 359 10.70 -5.89 14.17
CA ALA A 359 9.91 -5.76 12.95
C ALA A 359 9.39 -7.13 12.48
N GLU A 360 10.26 -8.14 12.38
CA GLU A 360 9.86 -9.52 12.03
C GLU A 360 8.85 -10.10 13.03
N ALA A 361 9.03 -9.83 14.33
CA ALA A 361 8.08 -10.23 15.36
C ALA A 361 6.71 -9.52 15.25
N ALA A 362 6.70 -8.32 14.68
CA ALA A 362 5.50 -7.55 14.34
C ALA A 362 4.96 -7.87 12.92
N ASP A 363 5.53 -8.86 12.22
CA ASP A 363 5.27 -9.20 10.80
C ASP A 363 5.63 -8.08 9.80
N ASP A 364 6.22 -6.98 10.26
CA ASP A 364 6.72 -5.86 9.44
C ASP A 364 7.87 -6.29 8.52
N ARG A 365 7.90 -5.73 7.31
CA ARG A 365 8.88 -6.08 6.28
C ARG A 365 9.74 -4.90 5.88
N CYS A 366 11.06 -5.07 6.00
CA CYS A 366 12.04 -4.13 5.48
C CYS A 366 12.34 -4.41 4.00
N LEU A 367 11.98 -3.47 3.14
CA LEU A 367 12.05 -3.61 1.69
C LEU A 367 13.06 -2.64 1.07
N ALA A 368 13.56 -3.00 -0.12
CA ALA A 368 14.41 -2.13 -0.91
C ALA A 368 13.57 -0.99 -1.50
N MET A 369 14.11 0.23 -1.44
CA MET A 369 13.49 1.37 -2.12
C MET A 369 13.49 1.16 -3.64
N THR A 370 12.42 1.58 -4.31
CA THR A 370 12.37 1.61 -5.78
C THR A 370 12.21 3.04 -6.25
N GLU A 371 12.58 3.31 -7.51
CA GLU A 371 12.44 4.64 -8.15
C GLU A 371 10.96 5.07 -8.33
N THR A 372 10.00 4.25 -7.90
CA THR A 372 8.56 4.53 -7.88
C THR A 372 7.99 4.84 -6.49
N VAL A 373 8.80 4.66 -5.43
CA VAL A 373 8.40 4.78 -4.01
C VAL A 373 9.14 5.91 -3.30
N SER A 374 10.13 6.51 -3.96
CA SER A 374 10.90 7.68 -3.52
C SER A 374 10.12 8.98 -3.51
#